data_AF-A0A7C1TAB6-F1
#
_entry.id   AF-A0A7C1TAB6-F1
#
_cell.length_a   1.000
_cell.length_b   1.000
_cell.length_c   1.000
_cell.angle_alpha   90.00
_cell.angle_beta   90.00
_cell.angle_gamma   90.00
#
_symmetry.space_group_name_H-M   'P 1'
#
loop_
_entity.id
_entity.type
_entity.pdbx_description
1 polymer ?
#
loop_
_entity_poly.entity_id
_entity_poly.type
_entity_poly.pdbx_seq_one_letter_code
_entity_poly.pdbx_strand_id
1 'polypeptide(L)'
;MSTQHAAERTIRLGLNVPLFVASLVAIGVGTFTGIVGIWGYAAQKLAVPEWIKVGHAHASWWAAIILLAALVVPSLPLARWFKKYLLATAFLCPAAWVVLGMYLHYGLGVEPAKYLMPVFEVPLFIALLGAALVAAGVKPPLITGAEVKPGKYEIISHVDVDRRIFLVPTLVATAGVLAGYAITTMFKAWGRPVTPAALVQLHDHPVLMSTSAVIALLALRVLNASESVLKFATRVMEVSLPLILVGLVVFCTVGVHSIVWVAPSAIYYILPVLAFLAAVGALPRAKTGELPYLSAVRAALAFTFALILVLVAVGAYISVVWDVSPNVTVTFKQPEGVQYPGPYPEKFLGTAPAKGTPRGLENAHLSPGSWAHVAALWIITLALVATTVFNEKLRKPGLLYMFLVTIPLAPTFNMLGRFLAWWPALPAGAPGGIGALWYAGHPLKGFNIISLLVLGLALLYLMRKTESYAR
;
A
#
# COMPACT_ATOMS: atom_id res chain seq x y z
N MET A 1 20.90 -13.57 28.83
CA MET A 1 20.01 -12.45 28.41
C MET A 1 18.62 -12.76 28.92
N SER A 2 18.08 -11.95 29.84
CA SER A 2 16.79 -12.25 30.47
C SER A 2 15.64 -12.19 29.45
N THR A 3 14.66 -13.07 29.61
CA THR A 3 13.42 -13.14 28.81
C THR A 3 12.62 -11.83 28.83
N GLN A 4 12.80 -10.99 29.86
CA GLN A 4 12.22 -9.64 29.95
C GLN A 4 12.74 -8.68 28.87
N HIS A 5 14.04 -8.68 28.57
CA HIS A 5 14.59 -7.80 27.52
C HIS A 5 14.17 -8.22 26.10
N ALA A 6 13.83 -9.51 25.89
CA ALA A 6 13.31 -9.98 24.61
C ALA A 6 11.85 -9.54 24.39
N ALA A 7 11.04 -9.51 25.45
CA ALA A 7 9.65 -9.07 25.43
C ALA A 7 9.50 -7.57 25.11
N GLU A 8 10.46 -6.74 25.51
CA GLU A 8 10.45 -5.30 25.20
C GLU A 8 10.87 -4.97 23.75
N ARG A 9 11.66 -5.85 23.11
CA ARG A 9 12.21 -5.63 21.76
C ARG A 9 11.31 -6.10 20.63
N THR A 10 10.31 -6.92 20.94
CA THR A 10 9.45 -7.53 19.94
C THR A 10 8.00 -7.11 20.13
N ILE A 11 7.20 -7.33 19.10
CA ILE A 11 5.75 -7.19 19.14
C ILE A 11 5.13 -8.41 18.48
N ARG A 12 4.11 -8.94 19.14
CA ARG A 12 3.32 -10.03 18.59
C ARG A 12 2.38 -9.52 17.51
N LEU A 13 2.34 -10.18 16.38
CA LEU A 13 1.38 -9.88 15.32
C LEU A 13 0.02 -10.50 15.63
N GLY A 14 -1.03 -9.93 15.06
CA GLY A 14 -2.38 -10.43 15.17
C GLY A 14 -3.24 -9.91 14.02
N LEU A 15 -4.55 -9.83 14.26
CA LEU A 15 -5.49 -9.17 13.37
C LEU A 15 -6.59 -8.49 14.18
N ASN A 16 -6.65 -7.17 14.10
CA ASN A 16 -7.83 -6.40 14.49
C ASN A 16 -8.85 -6.50 13.34
N VAL A 17 -9.88 -7.34 13.51
CA VAL A 17 -10.86 -7.64 12.45
C VAL A 17 -11.63 -6.39 11.99
N PRO A 18 -12.04 -5.47 12.87
CA PRO A 18 -12.66 -4.21 12.44
C PRO A 18 -11.76 -3.36 11.53
N LEU A 19 -10.47 -3.20 11.85
CA LEU A 19 -9.52 -2.47 11.00
C LEU A 19 -9.24 -3.22 9.69
N PHE A 20 -9.22 -4.55 9.71
CA PHE A 20 -9.16 -5.36 8.49
C PHE A 20 -10.35 -5.05 7.56
N VAL A 21 -11.57 -5.01 8.10
CA VAL A 21 -12.76 -4.60 7.35
C VAL A 21 -12.64 -3.16 6.83
N ALA A 22 -12.16 -2.22 7.66
CA ALA A 22 -11.93 -0.84 7.23
C ALA A 22 -10.93 -0.75 6.06
N SER A 23 -9.87 -1.56 6.08
CA SER A 23 -8.89 -1.64 4.98
C SER A 23 -9.53 -2.12 3.66
N LEU A 24 -10.45 -3.09 3.76
CA LEU A 24 -11.17 -3.63 2.59
C LEU A 24 -12.20 -2.64 2.06
N VAL A 25 -12.84 -1.86 2.94
CA VAL A 25 -13.70 -0.75 2.53
C VAL A 25 -12.86 0.32 1.81
N ALA A 26 -11.71 0.69 2.34
CA ALA A 26 -10.82 1.67 1.70
C ALA A 26 -10.38 1.24 0.30
N ILE A 27 -9.96 -0.02 0.13
CA ILE A 27 -9.52 -0.51 -1.17
C ILE A 27 -10.68 -0.76 -2.15
N GLY A 28 -11.86 -1.11 -1.64
CA GLY A 28 -13.10 -1.18 -2.42
C GLY A 28 -13.50 0.19 -2.94
N VAL A 29 -13.46 1.21 -2.08
CA VAL A 29 -13.65 2.63 -2.42
C VAL A 29 -12.67 3.08 -3.51
N GLY A 30 -11.38 2.82 -3.33
CA GLY A 30 -10.35 3.19 -4.31
C GLY A 30 -10.59 2.49 -5.65
N THR A 31 -10.87 1.19 -5.63
CA THR A 31 -11.13 0.39 -6.84
C THR A 31 -12.39 0.87 -7.56
N PHE A 32 -13.48 1.10 -6.83
CA PHE A 32 -14.74 1.59 -7.39
C PHE A 32 -14.56 2.96 -8.05
N THR A 33 -13.90 3.90 -7.36
CA THR A 33 -13.58 5.23 -7.90
C THR A 33 -12.79 5.11 -9.21
N GLY A 34 -11.78 4.25 -9.25
CA GLY A 34 -11.02 3.95 -10.46
C GLY A 34 -11.89 3.40 -11.60
N ILE A 35 -12.78 2.45 -11.31
CA ILE A 35 -13.72 1.88 -12.30
C ILE A 35 -14.65 2.95 -12.86
N VAL A 36 -15.22 3.82 -12.00
CA VAL A 36 -16.08 4.94 -12.42
C VAL A 36 -15.34 5.87 -13.37
N GLY A 37 -14.08 6.21 -13.05
CA GLY A 37 -13.23 7.02 -13.92
C GLY A 37 -13.04 6.39 -15.30
N ILE A 38 -12.74 5.09 -15.34
CA ILE A 38 -12.52 4.41 -16.62
C ILE A 38 -13.84 4.26 -17.40
N TRP A 39 -14.95 3.98 -16.74
CA TRP A 39 -16.25 3.88 -17.39
C TRP A 39 -16.69 5.22 -18.00
N GLY A 40 -16.55 6.33 -17.25
CA GLY A 40 -16.85 7.68 -17.75
C GLY A 40 -16.02 8.01 -19.01
N TYR A 41 -14.75 7.64 -19.02
CA TYR A 41 -13.91 7.79 -20.21
C TYR A 41 -14.31 6.85 -21.36
N ALA A 42 -14.53 5.57 -21.08
CA ALA A 42 -14.81 4.57 -22.10
C ALA A 42 -16.18 4.78 -22.77
N ALA A 43 -17.21 5.05 -21.98
CA ALA A 43 -18.60 5.19 -22.43
C ALA A 43 -18.93 6.60 -22.92
N GLN A 44 -18.38 7.64 -22.27
CA GLN A 44 -18.79 9.02 -22.52
C GLN A 44 -17.66 9.91 -23.07
N LYS A 45 -16.45 9.36 -23.27
CA LYS A 45 -15.25 10.11 -23.70
C LYS A 45 -14.91 11.31 -22.82
N LEU A 46 -15.37 11.29 -21.56
CA LEU A 46 -15.09 12.35 -20.61
C LEU A 46 -13.65 12.26 -20.10
N ALA A 47 -13.01 13.41 -19.92
CA ALA A 47 -11.74 13.47 -19.21
C ALA A 47 -11.94 12.97 -17.77
N VAL A 48 -11.08 12.05 -17.31
CA VAL A 48 -11.13 11.54 -15.94
C VAL A 48 -10.80 12.68 -14.96
N PRO A 49 -11.72 13.09 -14.08
CA PRO A 49 -11.49 14.15 -13.12
C PRO A 49 -10.30 13.83 -12.19
N GLU A 50 -9.56 14.86 -11.79
CA GLU A 50 -8.35 14.66 -10.99
C GLU A 50 -8.66 14.04 -9.61
N TRP A 51 -9.80 14.38 -9.00
CA TRP A 51 -10.23 13.79 -7.73
C TRP A 51 -10.45 12.27 -7.83
N ILE A 52 -10.84 11.76 -9.00
CA ILE A 52 -10.99 10.32 -9.24
C ILE A 52 -9.61 9.64 -9.25
N LYS A 53 -8.62 10.25 -9.91
CA LYS A 53 -7.25 9.72 -9.98
C LYS A 53 -6.59 9.72 -8.59
N VAL A 54 -6.66 10.85 -7.89
CA VAL A 54 -6.10 11.01 -6.55
C VAL A 54 -6.83 10.12 -5.55
N GLY A 55 -8.17 10.10 -5.58
CA GLY A 55 -8.98 9.27 -4.69
C GLY A 55 -8.77 7.77 -4.89
N HIS A 56 -8.62 7.31 -6.14
CA HIS A 56 -8.23 5.94 -6.43
C HIS A 56 -6.89 5.57 -5.79
N ALA A 57 -5.87 6.41 -5.97
CA ALA A 57 -4.52 6.15 -5.46
C ALA A 57 -4.46 6.22 -3.92
N HIS A 58 -4.98 7.30 -3.32
CA HIS A 58 -4.94 7.52 -1.87
C HIS A 58 -5.70 6.43 -1.12
N ALA A 59 -6.94 6.11 -1.51
CA ALA A 59 -7.74 5.10 -0.81
C ALA A 59 -7.12 3.70 -0.91
N SER A 60 -6.46 3.39 -2.03
CA SER A 60 -5.72 2.13 -2.21
C SER A 60 -4.51 2.04 -1.27
N TRP A 61 -3.78 3.14 -1.07
CA TRP A 61 -2.63 3.18 -0.15
C TRP A 61 -3.04 3.23 1.32
N TRP A 62 -4.12 3.93 1.65
CA TRP A 62 -4.70 3.91 3.00
C TRP A 62 -5.05 2.49 3.41
N ALA A 63 -5.60 1.69 2.50
CA ALA A 63 -5.91 0.29 2.79
C ALA A 63 -4.67 -0.49 3.26
N ALA A 64 -3.51 -0.30 2.62
CA ALA A 64 -2.28 -0.98 3.02
C ALA A 64 -1.83 -0.56 4.44
N ILE A 65 -1.85 0.74 4.73
CA ILE A 65 -1.40 1.27 6.03
C ILE A 65 -2.40 0.93 7.15
N ILE A 66 -3.71 0.99 6.88
CA ILE A 66 -4.77 0.53 7.81
C ILE A 66 -4.62 -0.96 8.08
N LEU A 67 -4.29 -1.77 7.07
CA LEU A 67 -4.07 -3.19 7.25
C LEU A 67 -2.80 -3.48 8.07
N LEU A 68 -1.70 -2.77 7.83
CA LEU A 68 -0.52 -2.86 8.69
C LEU A 68 -0.85 -2.52 10.15
N ALA A 69 -1.63 -1.46 10.37
CA ALA A 69 -2.13 -1.13 11.70
C ALA A 69 -2.99 -2.27 12.29
N ALA A 70 -3.86 -2.88 11.49
CA ALA A 70 -4.68 -4.02 11.91
C ALA A 70 -3.83 -5.21 12.39
N LEU A 71 -2.63 -5.41 11.83
CA LEU A 71 -1.73 -6.50 12.23
C LEU A 71 -1.02 -6.26 13.57
N VAL A 72 -0.79 -5.01 13.96
CA VAL A 72 -0.01 -4.68 15.17
C VAL A 72 -0.88 -4.28 16.35
N VAL A 73 -2.00 -3.58 16.12
CA VAL A 73 -2.91 -3.05 17.15
C VAL A 73 -3.33 -4.07 18.23
N PRO A 74 -3.56 -5.36 17.92
CA PRO A 74 -3.91 -6.36 18.93
C PRO A 74 -2.93 -6.45 20.11
N SER A 75 -1.65 -6.17 19.85
CA SER A 75 -0.56 -6.31 20.82
C SER A 75 -0.02 -4.97 21.31
N LEU A 76 -0.63 -3.86 20.91
CA LEU A 76 -0.23 -2.53 21.36
C LEU A 76 -0.95 -2.15 22.66
N PRO A 77 -0.23 -1.52 23.62
CA PRO A 77 -0.82 -0.93 24.81
C PRO A 77 -1.48 0.42 24.46
N LEU A 78 -2.42 0.44 23.51
CA LEU A 78 -3.13 1.67 23.14
C LEU A 78 -4.28 1.94 24.11
N ALA A 79 -4.44 3.21 24.49
CA ALA A 79 -5.59 3.67 25.26
C ALA A 79 -6.89 3.35 24.51
N ARG A 80 -7.94 2.97 25.26
CA ARG A 80 -9.21 2.52 24.69
C ARG A 80 -9.87 3.57 23.80
N TRP A 81 -9.76 4.84 24.17
CA TRP A 81 -10.29 5.95 23.38
C TRP A 81 -9.54 6.07 22.04
N PHE A 82 -8.21 5.86 22.03
CA PHE A 82 -7.39 5.96 20.83
C PHE A 82 -7.63 4.79 19.88
N LYS A 83 -7.80 3.56 20.40
CA LYS A 83 -8.24 2.41 19.57
C LYS A 83 -9.58 2.69 18.88
N LYS A 84 -10.54 3.30 19.58
CA LYS A 84 -11.84 3.71 19.00
C LYS A 84 -11.68 4.83 17.97
N TYR A 85 -10.84 5.83 18.26
CA TYR A 85 -10.54 6.93 17.36
C TYR A 85 -9.92 6.44 16.05
N LEU A 86 -8.88 5.59 16.12
CA LEU A 86 -8.28 4.94 14.97
C LEU A 86 -9.29 4.17 14.13
N LEU A 87 -10.17 3.40 14.78
CA LEU A 87 -11.20 2.66 14.07
C LEU A 87 -12.20 3.58 13.38
N ALA A 88 -12.67 4.62 14.07
CA ALA A 88 -13.62 5.59 13.53
C ALA A 88 -13.04 6.33 12.33
N THR A 89 -11.82 6.85 12.43
CA THR A 89 -11.18 7.58 11.33
C THR A 89 -10.86 6.68 10.15
N ALA A 90 -10.48 5.41 10.38
CA ALA A 90 -10.23 4.43 9.32
C ALA A 90 -11.49 4.08 8.50
N PHE A 91 -12.68 4.11 9.11
CA PHE A 91 -13.95 3.93 8.39
C PHE A 91 -14.45 5.22 7.74
N LEU A 92 -14.40 6.34 8.47
CA LEU A 92 -14.95 7.60 8.02
C LEU A 92 -14.16 8.20 6.85
N CYS A 93 -12.83 8.17 6.91
CA CYS A 93 -12.00 8.88 5.93
C CYS A 93 -12.20 8.38 4.49
N PRO A 94 -12.11 7.06 4.18
CA PRO A 94 -12.34 6.59 2.82
C PRO A 94 -13.76 6.87 2.29
N ALA A 95 -14.78 6.69 3.14
CA ALA A 95 -16.17 6.92 2.75
C ALA A 95 -16.46 8.42 2.52
N ALA A 96 -16.00 9.28 3.44
CA ALA A 96 -16.13 10.72 3.31
C ALA A 96 -15.44 11.24 2.04
N TRP A 97 -14.28 10.68 1.68
CA TRP A 97 -13.56 11.06 0.47
C TRP A 97 -14.39 10.84 -0.82
N VAL A 98 -15.07 9.70 -0.93
CA VAL A 98 -15.93 9.41 -2.10
C VAL A 98 -17.17 10.28 -2.11
N VAL A 99 -17.85 10.40 -0.97
CA VAL A 99 -19.07 11.19 -0.86
C VAL A 99 -18.77 12.66 -1.17
N LEU A 100 -17.72 13.21 -0.58
CA LEU A 100 -17.24 14.55 -0.89
C LEU A 100 -16.84 14.63 -2.36
N GLY A 101 -15.98 13.76 -2.87
CA GLY A 101 -15.53 13.79 -4.26
C GLY A 101 -16.68 13.79 -5.28
N MET A 102 -17.69 12.92 -5.08
CA MET A 102 -18.89 12.89 -5.91
C MET A 102 -19.73 14.16 -5.75
N TYR A 103 -19.98 14.60 -4.51
CA TYR A 103 -20.78 15.79 -4.23
C TYR A 103 -20.09 17.09 -4.72
N LEU A 104 -18.76 17.13 -4.74
CA LEU A 104 -17.94 18.23 -5.23
C LEU A 104 -17.77 18.24 -6.76
N HIS A 105 -17.93 17.10 -7.42
CA HIS A 105 -17.90 17.08 -8.89
C HIS A 105 -19.27 17.37 -9.49
N TYR A 106 -20.33 16.92 -8.81
CA TYR A 106 -21.70 16.98 -9.32
C TYR A 106 -22.61 18.00 -8.61
N GLY A 107 -22.18 18.70 -7.55
CA GLY A 107 -23.08 19.57 -6.76
C GLY A 107 -22.48 20.82 -6.09
N LEU A 108 -21.23 20.78 -5.60
CA LEU A 108 -20.52 21.93 -5.03
C LEU A 108 -19.30 22.22 -5.91
N GLY A 109 -19.09 23.45 -6.40
CA GLY A 109 -17.87 23.77 -7.16
C GLY A 109 -16.55 23.38 -6.45
N VAL A 110 -15.42 23.46 -7.13
CA VAL A 110 -14.10 22.96 -6.64
C VAL A 110 -13.58 23.67 -5.37
N GLU A 111 -14.14 24.81 -4.97
CA GLU A 111 -13.65 25.63 -3.85
C GLU A 111 -13.85 25.01 -2.45
N PRO A 112 -15.06 24.58 -2.03
CA PRO A 112 -15.27 23.97 -0.70
C PRO A 112 -14.51 22.65 -0.53
N ALA A 113 -14.27 21.92 -1.62
CA ALA A 113 -13.51 20.66 -1.66
C ALA A 113 -12.13 20.80 -1.02
N LYS A 114 -11.44 21.89 -1.36
CA LYS A 114 -10.06 22.13 -0.95
C LYS A 114 -9.92 22.21 0.56
N TYR A 115 -10.98 22.62 1.26
CA TYR A 115 -10.98 22.81 2.71
C TYR A 115 -11.52 21.59 3.46
N LEU A 116 -12.44 20.82 2.85
CA LEU A 116 -13.09 19.67 3.50
C LEU A 116 -12.24 18.39 3.48
N MET A 117 -11.43 18.19 2.44
CA MET A 117 -10.64 16.96 2.27
C MET A 117 -9.61 16.72 3.40
N PRO A 118 -8.80 17.71 3.84
CA PRO A 118 -7.86 17.52 4.95
C PRO A 118 -8.52 17.18 6.29
N VAL A 119 -9.79 17.54 6.49
CA VAL A 119 -10.54 17.29 7.74
C VAL A 119 -10.65 15.79 8.04
N PHE A 120 -10.59 14.94 7.03
CA PHE A 120 -10.67 13.49 7.19
C PHE A 120 -9.30 12.81 7.13
N GLU A 121 -8.40 13.29 6.25
CA GLU A 121 -7.07 12.71 6.09
C GLU A 121 -6.16 12.95 7.31
N VAL A 122 -6.19 14.16 7.88
CA VAL A 122 -5.32 14.51 9.03
C VAL A 122 -5.65 13.64 10.25
N PRO A 123 -6.92 13.49 10.67
CA PRO A 123 -7.28 12.57 11.75
C PRO A 123 -6.87 11.11 11.52
N LEU A 124 -7.07 10.59 10.29
CA LEU A 124 -6.65 9.24 9.96
C LEU A 124 -5.13 9.09 10.07
N PHE A 125 -4.37 10.04 9.51
CA PHE A 125 -2.91 10.01 9.56
C PHE A 125 -2.39 10.09 10.99
N ILE A 126 -2.93 10.98 11.83
CA ILE A 126 -2.56 11.09 13.25
C ILE A 126 -2.81 9.76 13.97
N ALA A 127 -3.96 9.13 13.70
CA ALA A 127 -4.29 7.84 14.31
C ALA A 127 -3.32 6.72 13.89
N LEU A 128 -3.01 6.63 12.59
CA LEU A 128 -2.07 5.64 12.05
C LEU A 128 -0.64 5.89 12.54
N LEU A 129 -0.20 7.14 12.57
CA LEU A 129 1.11 7.53 13.11
C LEU A 129 1.24 7.15 14.59
N GLY A 130 0.22 7.46 15.40
CA GLY A 130 0.24 7.07 16.81
C GLY A 130 0.34 5.56 17.00
N ALA A 131 -0.41 4.76 16.23
CA ALA A 131 -0.31 3.31 16.28
C ALA A 131 1.08 2.80 15.84
N ALA A 132 1.64 3.38 14.77
CA ALA A 132 2.96 3.01 14.24
C ALA A 132 4.11 3.38 15.21
N LEU A 133 4.05 4.55 15.85
CA LEU A 133 5.00 4.95 16.89
C LEU A 133 4.96 4.01 18.10
N VAL A 134 3.77 3.62 18.54
CA VAL A 134 3.62 2.65 19.64
C VAL A 134 4.12 1.26 19.23
N ALA A 135 3.92 0.86 17.97
CA ALA A 135 4.50 -0.37 17.42
C ALA A 135 6.04 -0.32 17.36
N ALA A 136 6.61 0.85 17.08
CA ALA A 136 8.06 1.10 17.14
C ALA A 136 8.61 1.15 18.58
N GLY A 137 7.74 1.12 19.59
CA GLY A 137 8.11 1.13 21.01
C GLY A 137 8.16 2.51 21.67
N VAL A 138 7.74 3.56 20.97
CA VAL A 138 7.50 4.88 21.56
C VAL A 138 6.26 4.79 22.46
N LYS A 139 6.27 5.43 23.63
CA LYS A 139 5.15 5.41 24.58
C LYS A 139 4.59 6.82 24.80
N PRO A 140 3.86 7.42 23.85
CA PRO A 140 3.30 8.75 24.06
C PRO A 140 2.20 8.69 25.14
N PRO A 141 2.28 9.49 26.23
CA PRO A 141 1.42 9.31 27.41
C PRO A 141 -0.08 9.40 27.13
N LEU A 142 -0.49 10.26 26.20
CA LEU A 142 -1.90 10.50 25.88
C LEU A 142 -2.58 9.28 25.23
N ILE A 143 -1.85 8.51 24.42
CA ILE A 143 -2.40 7.42 23.61
C ILE A 143 -2.00 6.03 24.11
N THR A 144 -1.14 5.95 25.13
CA THR A 144 -0.63 4.69 25.70
C THR A 144 -1.40 4.34 26.96
N GLY A 145 -1.91 3.11 27.06
CA GLY A 145 -2.57 2.54 28.22
C GLY A 145 -1.62 1.78 29.14
N ALA A 146 -2.13 1.37 30.31
CA ALA A 146 -1.34 0.70 31.33
C ALA A 146 -0.96 -0.77 31.00
N GLU A 147 -1.80 -1.48 30.23
CA GLU A 147 -1.60 -2.90 29.92
C GLU A 147 -1.97 -3.24 28.47
N VAL A 148 -1.28 -4.23 27.90
CA VAL A 148 -1.66 -4.85 26.63
C VAL A 148 -2.80 -5.84 26.88
N LYS A 149 -4.00 -5.52 26.42
CA LYS A 149 -5.16 -6.42 26.45
C LYS A 149 -5.80 -6.50 25.06
N PRO A 150 -5.82 -7.69 24.44
CA PRO A 150 -6.54 -7.90 23.19
C PRO A 150 -8.02 -7.55 23.38
N GLY A 151 -8.55 -6.79 22.44
CA GLY A 151 -9.97 -6.44 22.37
C GLY A 151 -10.82 -7.60 21.90
N LYS A 152 -12.13 -7.48 22.12
CA LYS A 152 -13.15 -8.49 21.75
C LYS A 152 -13.06 -8.99 20.30
N TYR A 153 -12.68 -8.13 19.36
CA TYR A 153 -12.64 -8.43 17.92
C TYR A 153 -11.21 -8.55 17.39
N GLU A 154 -10.26 -8.93 18.26
CA GLU A 154 -8.85 -9.08 17.92
C GLU A 154 -8.44 -10.56 18.00
N ILE A 155 -7.64 -11.00 17.02
CA ILE A 155 -7.03 -12.33 16.97
C ILE A 155 -5.53 -12.14 17.20
N ILE A 156 -4.92 -12.99 18.03
CA ILE A 156 -3.48 -12.98 18.29
C ILE A 156 -2.83 -14.15 17.57
N SER A 157 -1.76 -13.89 16.81
CA SER A 157 -0.96 -14.94 16.17
C SER A 157 0.21 -15.36 17.07
N HIS A 158 0.91 -16.43 16.70
CA HIS A 158 2.15 -16.86 17.39
C HIS A 158 3.42 -16.21 16.82
N VAL A 159 3.28 -15.24 15.91
CA VAL A 159 4.42 -14.62 15.23
C VAL A 159 4.81 -13.33 15.92
N ASP A 160 6.04 -13.27 16.44
CA ASP A 160 6.63 -12.06 17.01
C ASP A 160 7.60 -11.42 16.00
N VAL A 161 7.63 -10.09 15.89
CA VAL A 161 8.58 -9.33 15.06
C VAL A 161 9.36 -8.31 15.88
N ASP A 162 10.57 -7.97 15.43
CA ASP A 162 11.38 -6.91 16.05
C ASP A 162 10.70 -5.55 15.83
N ARG A 163 10.58 -4.73 16.89
CA ARG A 163 9.95 -3.41 16.81
C ARG A 163 10.71 -2.43 15.91
N ARG A 164 12.01 -2.66 15.68
CA ARG A 164 12.85 -1.82 14.81
C ARG A 164 12.32 -1.74 13.38
N ILE A 165 11.59 -2.75 12.91
CA ILE A 165 10.99 -2.73 11.57
C ILE A 165 9.95 -1.63 11.40
N PHE A 166 9.47 -1.00 12.47
CA PHE A 166 8.46 0.06 12.40
C PHE A 166 9.05 1.46 12.54
N LEU A 167 10.16 1.66 13.27
CA LEU A 167 10.65 3.01 13.60
C LEU A 167 11.08 3.79 12.36
N VAL A 168 12.07 3.29 11.63
CA VAL A 168 12.62 4.00 10.45
C VAL A 168 11.55 4.18 9.36
N PRO A 169 10.75 3.16 8.99
CA PRO A 169 9.66 3.36 8.05
C PRO A 169 8.63 4.39 8.50
N THR A 170 8.30 4.43 9.80
CA THR A 170 7.35 5.43 10.33
C THR A 170 7.88 6.84 10.17
N LEU A 171 9.14 7.08 10.52
CA LEU A 171 9.77 8.39 10.41
C LEU A 171 9.87 8.86 8.95
N VAL A 172 10.32 7.97 8.06
CA VAL A 172 10.50 8.29 6.63
C VAL A 172 9.16 8.49 5.94
N ALA A 173 8.16 7.64 6.20
CA ALA A 173 6.80 7.84 5.70
C ALA A 173 6.18 9.15 6.23
N THR A 174 6.41 9.48 7.50
CA THR A 174 5.93 10.76 8.08
C THR A 174 6.53 11.96 7.37
N ALA A 175 7.83 11.94 7.07
CA ALA A 175 8.47 13.00 6.30
C ALA A 175 7.83 13.15 4.90
N GLY A 176 7.55 12.04 4.22
CA GLY A 176 6.84 12.05 2.93
C GLY A 176 5.42 12.61 3.04
N VAL A 177 4.66 12.23 4.06
CA VAL A 177 3.30 12.78 4.29
C VAL A 177 3.34 14.28 4.58
N LEU A 178 4.28 14.74 5.42
CA LEU A 178 4.46 16.16 5.69
C LEU A 178 4.82 16.95 4.43
N ALA A 179 5.70 16.39 3.58
CA ALA A 179 5.98 16.98 2.27
C ALA A 179 4.71 17.08 1.41
N GLY A 180 3.86 16.05 1.37
CA GLY A 180 2.57 16.06 0.69
C GLY A 180 1.64 17.19 1.15
N TYR A 181 1.52 17.40 2.47
CA TYR A 181 0.74 18.51 3.03
C TYR A 181 1.35 19.88 2.72
N ALA A 182 2.68 20.01 2.77
CA ALA A 182 3.37 21.25 2.42
C ALA A 182 3.15 21.61 0.95
N ILE A 183 3.31 20.64 0.04
CA ILE A 183 3.05 20.78 -1.40
C ILE A 183 1.62 21.27 -1.64
N THR A 184 0.65 20.59 -1.02
CA THR A 184 -0.77 20.91 -1.16
C THR A 184 -1.09 22.32 -0.65
N THR A 185 -0.47 22.72 0.46
CA THR A 185 -0.65 24.04 1.06
C THR A 185 -0.05 25.13 0.18
N MET A 186 1.18 24.96 -0.30
CA MET A 186 1.84 25.90 -1.22
C MET A 186 1.04 26.07 -2.52
N PHE A 187 0.56 24.95 -3.09
CA PHE A 187 -0.28 24.98 -4.28
C PHE A 187 -1.56 25.78 -4.07
N LYS A 188 -2.27 25.55 -2.96
CA LYS A 188 -3.51 26.28 -2.62
C LYS A 188 -3.25 27.76 -2.31
N ALA A 189 -2.18 28.07 -1.60
CA ALA A 189 -1.85 29.43 -1.18
C ALA A 189 -1.40 30.31 -2.36
N TRP A 190 -0.67 29.75 -3.33
CA TRP A 190 -0.06 30.53 -4.41
C TRP A 190 -0.80 30.42 -5.74
N GLY A 191 -1.69 29.44 -5.91
CA GLY A 191 -2.45 29.23 -7.16
C GLY A 191 -1.55 28.91 -8.37
N ARG A 192 -0.32 28.45 -8.12
CA ARG A 192 0.70 28.15 -9.14
C ARG A 192 1.08 26.67 -9.11
N PRO A 193 1.51 26.10 -10.26
CA PRO A 193 2.06 24.75 -10.30
C PRO A 193 3.20 24.55 -9.31
N VAL A 194 3.32 23.33 -8.79
CA VAL A 194 4.40 22.94 -7.87
C VAL A 194 5.73 22.89 -8.64
N THR A 195 6.75 23.59 -8.16
CA THR A 195 8.12 23.54 -8.73
C THR A 195 9.12 23.27 -7.60
N PRO A 196 10.04 22.30 -7.76
CA PRO A 196 10.18 21.39 -8.90
C PRO A 196 9.02 20.38 -8.99
N ALA A 197 8.72 19.89 -10.19
CA ALA A 197 7.65 18.91 -10.41
C ALA A 197 7.94 17.57 -9.66
N ALA A 198 9.23 17.25 -9.48
CA ALA A 198 9.71 16.13 -8.68
C ALA A 198 9.39 16.22 -7.18
N LEU A 199 8.89 17.34 -6.67
CA LEU A 199 8.50 17.45 -5.26
C LEU A 199 7.40 16.43 -4.89
N VAL A 200 6.59 16.01 -5.86
CA VAL A 200 5.63 14.90 -5.71
C VAL A 200 6.33 13.56 -5.39
N GLN A 201 7.54 13.33 -5.91
CA GLN A 201 8.33 12.14 -5.60
C GLN A 201 8.79 12.14 -4.14
N LEU A 202 9.09 13.31 -3.57
CA LEU A 202 9.43 13.46 -2.15
C LEU A 202 8.26 13.14 -1.23
N HIS A 203 7.01 13.29 -1.70
CA HIS A 203 5.84 12.82 -0.98
C HIS A 203 5.66 11.29 -1.10
N ASP A 204 5.57 10.80 -2.33
CA ASP A 204 5.07 9.45 -2.60
C ASP A 204 6.13 8.38 -2.29
N HIS A 205 7.35 8.50 -2.82
CA HIS A 205 8.37 7.44 -2.73
C HIS A 205 8.75 7.08 -1.29
N PRO A 206 8.97 8.04 -0.36
CA PRO A 206 9.24 7.71 1.04
C PRO A 206 8.12 6.89 1.69
N VAL A 207 6.86 7.20 1.39
CA VAL A 207 5.69 6.48 1.93
C VAL A 207 5.61 5.08 1.34
N LEU A 208 5.76 4.94 0.02
CA LEU A 208 5.64 3.66 -0.68
C LEU A 208 6.76 2.69 -0.30
N MET A 209 8.01 3.18 -0.31
CA MET A 209 9.18 2.36 0.02
C MET A 209 9.19 1.96 1.50
N SER A 210 8.77 2.86 2.40
CA SER A 210 8.60 2.53 3.82
C SER A 210 7.56 1.43 4.02
N THR A 211 6.39 1.57 3.39
CA THR A 211 5.31 0.56 3.46
C THR A 211 5.77 -0.78 2.92
N SER A 212 6.44 -0.78 1.75
CA SER A 212 6.93 -2.00 1.12
C SER A 212 8.09 -2.65 1.88
N ALA A 213 8.98 -1.87 2.52
CA ALA A 213 10.01 -2.42 3.41
C ALA A 213 9.38 -3.23 4.55
N VAL A 214 8.34 -2.69 5.20
CA VAL A 214 7.61 -3.39 6.26
C VAL A 214 6.99 -4.67 5.71
N ILE A 215 6.33 -4.63 4.55
CA ILE A 215 5.74 -5.82 3.90
C ILE A 215 6.80 -6.89 3.65
N ALA A 216 7.97 -6.54 3.11
CA ALA A 216 9.06 -7.48 2.86
C ALA A 216 9.60 -8.12 4.16
N LEU A 217 9.79 -7.32 5.21
CA LEU A 217 10.25 -7.81 6.52
C LEU A 217 9.22 -8.72 7.20
N LEU A 218 7.93 -8.38 7.10
CA LEU A 218 6.83 -9.23 7.57
C LEU A 218 6.77 -10.54 6.78
N ALA A 219 6.98 -10.51 5.46
CA ALA A 219 7.05 -11.70 4.62
C ALA A 219 8.19 -12.63 5.07
N LEU A 220 9.40 -12.09 5.26
CA LEU A 220 10.54 -12.87 5.76
C LEU A 220 10.23 -13.56 7.09
N ARG A 221 9.50 -12.88 7.98
CA ARG A 221 9.10 -13.47 9.26
C ARG A 221 8.07 -14.59 9.09
N VAL A 222 7.01 -14.36 8.32
CA VAL A 222 5.98 -15.36 8.02
C VAL A 222 6.57 -16.59 7.31
N LEU A 223 7.59 -16.38 6.48
CA LEU A 223 8.28 -17.43 5.73
C LEU A 223 9.35 -18.19 6.54
N ASN A 224 9.47 -17.85 7.83
CA ASN A 224 10.39 -18.44 8.79
C ASN A 224 11.87 -18.31 8.40
N ALA A 225 12.26 -17.16 7.83
CA ALA A 225 13.65 -16.85 7.52
C ALA A 225 14.51 -16.83 8.81
N SER A 226 15.78 -17.22 8.70
CA SER A 226 16.69 -17.22 9.85
C SER A 226 16.87 -15.83 10.47
N GLU A 227 17.22 -15.80 11.75
CA GLU A 227 17.50 -14.55 12.47
C GLU A 227 18.65 -13.74 11.84
N SER A 228 19.62 -14.40 11.21
CA SER A 228 20.70 -13.72 10.48
C SER A 228 20.18 -12.96 9.26
N VAL A 229 19.27 -13.58 8.48
CA VAL A 229 18.62 -12.95 7.32
C VAL A 229 17.74 -11.78 7.78
N LEU A 230 16.94 -11.98 8.83
CA LEU A 230 16.07 -10.92 9.37
C LEU A 230 16.87 -9.71 9.88
N LYS A 231 17.99 -9.94 10.59
CA LYS A 231 18.88 -8.86 11.05
C LYS A 231 19.50 -8.11 9.88
N PHE A 232 19.99 -8.84 8.87
CA PHE A 232 20.54 -8.23 7.67
C PHE A 232 19.50 -7.39 6.92
N ALA A 233 18.32 -7.94 6.67
CA ALA A 233 17.22 -7.23 6.01
C ALA A 233 16.79 -5.98 6.81
N THR A 234 16.68 -6.08 8.14
CA THR A 234 16.38 -4.92 9.00
C THR A 234 17.45 -3.85 8.83
N ARG A 235 18.73 -4.23 8.79
CA ARG A 235 19.83 -3.27 8.60
C ARG A 235 19.79 -2.59 7.22
N VAL A 236 19.47 -3.35 6.17
CA VAL A 236 19.26 -2.82 4.81
C VAL A 236 18.17 -1.75 4.82
N MET A 237 17.03 -2.00 5.46
CA MET A 237 15.95 -1.01 5.61
C MET A 237 16.42 0.23 6.39
N GLU A 238 17.08 0.03 7.56
CA GLU A 238 17.57 1.13 8.41
C GLU A 238 18.51 2.08 7.68
N VAL A 239 19.30 1.57 6.73
CA VAL A 239 20.27 2.35 5.95
C VAL A 239 19.64 2.94 4.69
N SER A 240 18.90 2.14 3.93
CA SER A 240 18.41 2.55 2.61
C SER A 240 17.32 3.62 2.69
N LEU A 241 16.35 3.51 3.61
CA LEU A 241 15.22 4.45 3.66
C LEU A 241 15.67 5.88 4.00
N PRO A 242 16.54 6.14 5.00
CA PRO A 242 17.06 7.49 5.24
C PRO A 242 17.88 8.03 4.05
N LEU A 243 18.70 7.18 3.42
CA LEU A 243 19.48 7.60 2.25
C LEU A 243 18.59 7.97 1.05
N ILE A 244 17.51 7.24 0.83
CA ILE A 244 16.50 7.57 -0.19
C ILE A 244 15.87 8.93 0.13
N LEU A 245 15.44 9.16 1.37
CA LEU A 245 14.83 10.42 1.78
C LEU A 245 15.81 11.60 1.59
N VAL A 246 17.04 11.47 2.06
CA VAL A 246 18.08 12.50 1.88
C VAL A 246 18.38 12.73 0.41
N GLY A 247 18.52 11.67 -0.37
CA GLY A 247 18.72 11.75 -1.82
C GLY A 247 17.58 12.48 -2.52
N LEU A 248 16.32 12.20 -2.16
CA LEU A 248 15.15 12.87 -2.72
C LEU A 248 15.09 14.35 -2.33
N VAL A 249 15.45 14.69 -1.09
CA VAL A 249 15.57 16.09 -0.66
C VAL A 249 16.62 16.81 -1.49
N VAL A 250 17.83 16.26 -1.61
CA VAL A 250 18.93 16.84 -2.41
C VAL A 250 18.53 16.97 -3.88
N PHE A 251 17.90 15.94 -4.44
CA PHE A 251 17.38 15.94 -5.81
C PHE A 251 16.41 17.11 -6.04
N CYS A 252 15.45 17.31 -5.13
CA CYS A 252 14.47 18.39 -5.23
C CYS A 252 15.08 19.78 -4.96
N THR A 253 16.00 19.93 -4.01
CA THR A 253 16.50 21.25 -3.60
C THR A 253 17.69 21.75 -4.41
N VAL A 254 18.57 20.85 -4.85
CA VAL A 254 19.82 21.21 -5.54
C VAL A 254 19.67 21.12 -7.07
N GLY A 255 18.65 20.42 -7.57
CA GLY A 255 18.44 20.33 -9.02
C GLY A 255 19.32 19.28 -9.73
N VAL A 256 19.89 18.33 -8.98
CA VAL A 256 20.85 17.33 -9.49
C VAL A 256 20.15 16.18 -10.23
N HIS A 257 20.92 15.31 -10.89
CA HIS A 257 20.38 14.11 -11.55
C HIS A 257 19.75 13.14 -10.53
N SER A 258 18.66 12.45 -10.89
CA SER A 258 17.91 11.54 -10.00
C SER A 258 18.74 10.38 -9.41
N ILE A 259 19.92 10.11 -9.99
CA ILE A 259 20.83 9.05 -9.55
C ILE A 259 21.17 9.15 -8.06
N VAL A 260 21.16 10.37 -7.49
CA VAL A 260 21.44 10.62 -6.08
C VAL A 260 20.46 9.94 -5.13
N TRP A 261 19.25 9.60 -5.58
CA TRP A 261 18.26 8.86 -4.78
C TRP A 261 17.94 7.48 -5.37
N VAL A 262 18.11 7.29 -6.68
CA VAL A 262 17.95 5.99 -7.34
C VAL A 262 19.04 5.00 -6.92
N ALA A 263 20.29 5.43 -6.75
CA ALA A 263 21.37 4.57 -6.27
C ALA A 263 21.12 4.05 -4.83
N PRO A 264 20.73 4.90 -3.86
CA PRO A 264 20.21 4.42 -2.56
C PRO A 264 19.02 3.45 -2.68
N SER A 265 18.13 3.66 -3.65
CA SER A 265 16.98 2.76 -3.88
C SER A 265 17.42 1.36 -4.32
N ALA A 266 18.57 1.23 -5.00
CA ALA A 266 19.13 -0.08 -5.34
C ALA A 266 19.49 -0.92 -4.09
N ILE A 267 19.95 -0.27 -3.01
CA ILE A 267 20.19 -0.95 -1.73
C ILE A 267 18.86 -1.43 -1.15
N TYR A 268 17.82 -0.60 -1.20
CA TYR A 268 16.48 -0.97 -0.76
C TYR A 268 15.92 -2.19 -1.53
N TYR A 269 16.21 -2.33 -2.83
CA TYR A 269 15.74 -3.46 -3.64
C TYR A 269 16.28 -4.83 -3.20
N ILE A 270 17.29 -4.88 -2.32
CA ILE A 270 17.70 -6.12 -1.65
C ILE A 270 16.53 -6.71 -0.84
N LEU A 271 15.64 -5.89 -0.26
CA LEU A 271 14.53 -6.37 0.56
C LEU A 271 13.52 -7.26 -0.21
N PRO A 272 12.92 -6.81 -1.33
CA PRO A 272 12.04 -7.67 -2.12
C PRO A 272 12.78 -8.88 -2.71
N VAL A 273 14.09 -8.78 -3.01
CA VAL A 273 14.91 -9.93 -3.43
C VAL A 273 15.00 -10.98 -2.32
N LEU A 274 15.32 -10.57 -1.09
CA LEU A 274 15.37 -11.49 0.05
C LEU A 274 14.00 -12.13 0.31
N ALA A 275 12.92 -11.36 0.22
CA ALA A 275 11.57 -11.89 0.39
C ALA A 275 11.21 -12.94 -0.69
N PHE A 276 11.59 -12.69 -1.95
CA PHE A 276 11.45 -13.67 -3.03
C PHE A 276 12.28 -14.93 -2.76
N LEU A 277 13.56 -14.79 -2.41
CA LEU A 277 14.45 -15.92 -2.12
C LEU A 277 13.97 -16.75 -0.94
N ALA A 278 13.44 -16.13 0.11
CA ALA A 278 12.79 -16.83 1.22
C ALA A 278 11.54 -17.60 0.76
N ALA A 279 10.74 -17.02 -0.14
CA ALA A 279 9.52 -17.62 -0.63
C ALA A 279 9.79 -18.87 -1.49
N VAL A 280 10.81 -18.84 -2.36
CA VAL A 280 11.25 -20.02 -3.12
C VAL A 280 12.08 -21.01 -2.31
N GLY A 281 12.41 -20.68 -1.05
CA GLY A 281 13.13 -21.56 -0.14
C GLY A 281 14.66 -21.58 -0.32
N ALA A 282 15.23 -20.57 -0.98
CA ALA A 282 16.66 -20.43 -1.22
C ALA A 282 17.44 -19.82 -0.04
N LEU A 283 16.76 -19.34 1.01
CA LEU A 283 17.39 -18.79 2.21
C LEU A 283 17.34 -19.75 3.41
N PRO A 284 18.33 -19.66 4.34
CA PRO A 284 18.30 -20.40 5.58
C PRO A 284 17.03 -20.11 6.40
N ARG A 285 16.51 -21.16 7.05
CA ARG A 285 15.27 -21.09 7.85
C ARG A 285 15.58 -21.26 9.32
N ALA A 286 14.71 -20.73 10.17
CA ALA A 286 14.72 -21.09 11.58
C ALA A 286 14.26 -22.55 11.76
N LYS A 287 14.78 -23.24 12.77
CA LYS A 287 14.50 -24.66 13.04
C LYS A 287 13.12 -24.92 13.66
N THR A 288 12.41 -23.88 14.10
CA THR A 288 11.12 -23.95 14.78
C THR A 288 10.14 -22.94 14.19
N GLY A 289 8.83 -23.17 14.34
CA GLY A 289 7.81 -22.16 14.04
C GLY A 289 7.29 -22.13 12.59
N GLU A 290 7.24 -23.27 11.90
CA GLU A 290 6.57 -23.30 10.58
C GLU A 290 5.06 -23.07 10.73
N LEU A 291 4.54 -22.12 9.95
CA LEU A 291 3.11 -21.86 9.87
C LEU A 291 2.41 -22.99 9.09
N PRO A 292 1.13 -23.29 9.40
CA PRO A 292 0.37 -24.22 8.58
C PRO A 292 0.22 -23.67 7.15
N TYR A 293 0.14 -24.59 6.18
CA TYR A 293 0.02 -24.25 4.75
C TYR A 293 1.23 -23.48 4.17
N LEU A 294 2.39 -23.52 4.84
CA LEU A 294 3.58 -22.77 4.46
C LEU A 294 3.98 -22.95 3.00
N SER A 295 3.85 -24.16 2.43
CA SER A 295 4.14 -24.41 1.01
C SER A 295 3.24 -23.62 0.06
N ALA A 296 1.94 -23.53 0.35
CA ALA A 296 1.00 -22.76 -0.46
C ALA A 296 1.20 -21.24 -0.28
N VAL A 297 1.46 -20.80 0.95
CA VAL A 297 1.82 -19.40 1.25
C VAL A 297 3.10 -19.01 0.52
N ARG A 298 4.11 -19.89 0.51
CA ARG A 298 5.36 -19.70 -0.23
C ARG A 298 5.15 -19.53 -1.72
N ALA A 299 4.39 -20.42 -2.34
CA ALA A 299 4.09 -20.32 -3.76
C ALA A 299 3.40 -18.98 -4.10
N ALA A 300 2.39 -18.60 -3.32
CA ALA A 300 1.66 -17.35 -3.50
C ALA A 300 2.56 -16.11 -3.33
N LEU A 301 3.39 -16.08 -2.28
CA LEU A 301 4.33 -14.99 -2.04
C LEU A 301 5.46 -14.96 -3.08
N ALA A 302 5.99 -16.11 -3.50
CA ALA A 302 7.03 -16.19 -4.52
C ALA A 302 6.55 -15.58 -5.84
N PHE A 303 5.35 -15.94 -6.26
CA PHE A 303 4.74 -15.35 -7.46
C PHE A 303 4.52 -13.85 -7.29
N THR A 304 4.01 -13.40 -6.14
CA THR A 304 3.76 -11.98 -5.88
C THR A 304 5.07 -11.16 -5.86
N PHE A 305 6.12 -11.64 -5.20
CA PHE A 305 7.41 -10.96 -5.15
C PHE A 305 8.14 -11.02 -6.50
N ALA A 306 7.97 -12.07 -7.30
CA ALA A 306 8.49 -12.10 -8.67
C ALA A 306 7.91 -10.94 -9.51
N LEU A 307 6.60 -10.68 -9.40
CA LEU A 307 5.98 -9.52 -10.04
C LEU A 307 6.56 -8.20 -9.53
N ILE A 308 6.72 -8.07 -8.20
CA ILE A 308 7.33 -6.87 -7.61
C ILE A 308 8.73 -6.64 -8.18
N LEU A 309 9.57 -7.68 -8.30
CA LEU A 309 10.92 -7.58 -8.85
C LEU A 309 10.92 -7.15 -10.32
N VAL A 310 10.04 -7.71 -11.16
CA VAL A 310 9.87 -7.29 -12.55
C VAL A 310 9.52 -5.81 -12.62
N LEU A 311 8.59 -5.36 -11.78
CA LEU A 311 8.13 -3.97 -11.78
C LEU A 311 9.24 -3.04 -11.27
N VAL A 312 9.96 -3.40 -10.22
CA VAL A 312 11.14 -2.66 -9.74
C VAL A 312 12.18 -2.50 -10.84
N ALA A 313 12.47 -3.54 -11.61
CA ALA A 313 13.40 -3.47 -12.73
C ALA A 313 12.94 -2.48 -13.81
N VAL A 314 11.63 -2.42 -14.09
CA VAL A 314 11.05 -1.43 -15.01
C VAL A 314 11.17 -0.02 -14.47
N GLY A 315 10.94 0.20 -13.17
CA GLY A 315 11.16 1.51 -12.54
C GLY A 315 12.62 1.96 -12.65
N ALA A 316 13.58 1.07 -12.39
CA ALA A 316 15.01 1.36 -12.55
C ALA A 316 15.37 1.68 -14.01
N TYR A 317 14.82 0.93 -14.97
CA TYR A 317 14.99 1.19 -16.40
C TYR A 317 14.46 2.58 -16.79
N ILE A 318 13.28 2.97 -16.29
CA ILE A 318 12.72 4.31 -16.52
C ILE A 318 13.70 5.39 -16.06
N SER A 319 14.25 5.24 -14.86
CA SER A 319 15.17 6.21 -14.25
C SER A 319 16.52 6.35 -14.95
N VAL A 320 16.92 5.36 -15.77
CA VAL A 320 18.21 5.37 -16.48
C VAL A 320 18.05 5.87 -17.91
N VAL A 321 16.93 5.57 -18.56
CA VAL A 321 16.75 5.81 -20.01
C VAL A 321 16.10 7.16 -20.33
N TRP A 322 15.31 7.73 -19.42
CA TRP A 322 14.60 8.99 -19.67
C TRP A 322 15.10 10.15 -18.82
N ASP A 323 14.84 11.37 -19.29
CA ASP A 323 15.09 12.59 -18.51
C ASP A 323 14.25 12.58 -17.23
N VAL A 324 14.97 12.58 -16.13
CA VAL A 324 14.48 12.53 -14.76
C VAL A 324 15.03 13.70 -13.96
N SER A 325 15.25 14.85 -14.63
CA SER A 325 15.54 16.12 -13.98
C SER A 325 14.36 16.56 -13.10
N PRO A 326 14.59 17.31 -12.03
CA PRO A 326 13.55 17.58 -11.04
C PRO A 326 12.40 18.44 -11.58
N ASN A 327 12.64 19.22 -12.64
CA ASN A 327 11.60 20.02 -13.29
C ASN A 327 10.75 19.22 -14.28
N VAL A 328 11.18 18.00 -14.64
CA VAL A 328 10.46 17.10 -15.51
C VAL A 328 9.85 16.01 -14.65
N THR A 329 8.55 16.11 -14.41
CA THR A 329 7.81 14.88 -14.12
C THR A 329 7.69 14.14 -15.45
N VAL A 330 8.12 12.87 -15.46
CA VAL A 330 7.96 11.90 -16.57
C VAL A 330 6.51 11.84 -17.11
N THR A 331 5.57 12.49 -16.43
CA THR A 331 4.14 12.59 -16.67
C THR A 331 3.65 13.79 -17.50
N PHE A 332 4.38 14.90 -17.64
CA PHE A 332 3.87 16.09 -18.35
C PHE A 332 4.94 17.17 -18.56
N LYS A 333 5.12 17.65 -19.80
CA LYS A 333 5.60 19.02 -20.05
C LYS A 333 4.37 19.84 -20.41
N GLN A 334 3.97 20.77 -19.53
CA GLN A 334 2.93 21.74 -19.85
C GLN A 334 3.40 22.53 -21.09
N PRO A 335 2.58 22.65 -22.14
CA PRO A 335 2.95 23.49 -23.27
C PRO A 335 3.25 24.91 -22.77
N GLU A 336 4.35 25.49 -23.23
CA GLU A 336 4.74 26.84 -22.85
C GLU A 336 3.62 27.83 -23.18
N GLY A 337 3.34 28.75 -22.26
CA GLY A 337 2.30 29.78 -22.42
C GLY A 337 0.87 29.34 -22.02
N VAL A 338 0.66 28.11 -21.58
CA VAL A 338 -0.66 27.62 -21.15
C VAL A 338 -0.78 27.63 -19.64
N GLN A 339 -1.81 28.28 -19.06
CA GLN A 339 -2.06 28.28 -17.61
C GLN A 339 -2.57 26.92 -17.12
N TYR A 340 -2.20 26.50 -15.90
CA TYR A 340 -2.68 25.24 -15.31
C TYR A 340 -4.08 25.40 -14.67
N PRO A 341 -4.98 24.40 -14.78
CA PRO A 341 -4.86 23.24 -15.66
C PRO A 341 -5.08 23.68 -17.10
N GLY A 342 -4.06 23.49 -17.94
CA GLY A 342 -4.14 23.83 -19.36
C GLY A 342 -5.14 22.92 -20.06
N PRO A 343 -5.64 23.28 -21.25
CA PRO A 343 -6.34 22.30 -22.07
C PRO A 343 -5.41 21.11 -22.25
N TYR A 344 -5.84 19.95 -21.75
CA TYR A 344 -5.24 18.70 -22.16
C TYR A 344 -5.29 18.67 -23.68
N PRO A 345 -4.19 18.34 -24.39
CA PRO A 345 -4.24 18.21 -25.85
C PRO A 345 -5.46 17.38 -26.26
N GLU A 346 -6.14 17.69 -27.37
CA GLU A 346 -7.26 16.85 -27.85
C GLU A 346 -6.86 15.38 -28.07
N LYS A 347 -5.54 15.12 -28.21
CA LYS A 347 -4.94 13.78 -28.30
C LYS A 347 -4.59 13.15 -26.93
N PHE A 348 -4.87 13.83 -25.82
CA PHE A 348 -4.71 13.33 -24.47
C PHE A 348 -5.90 12.44 -24.12
N LEU A 349 -5.98 11.31 -24.81
CA LEU A 349 -6.81 10.17 -24.45
C LEU A 349 -6.34 9.69 -23.07
N GLY A 350 -7.03 10.17 -22.03
CA GLY A 350 -6.57 10.16 -20.65
C GLY A 350 -6.11 8.80 -20.15
N THR A 351 -5.03 8.78 -19.35
CA THR A 351 -4.55 7.63 -18.54
C THR A 351 -4.27 6.30 -19.26
N ALA A 352 -4.58 6.18 -20.55
CA ALA A 352 -4.24 5.02 -21.34
C ALA A 352 -2.73 5.03 -21.62
N PRO A 353 -2.04 3.89 -21.50
CA PRO A 353 -0.64 3.82 -21.90
C PRO A 353 -0.52 4.15 -23.40
N ALA A 354 -0.01 5.34 -23.71
CA ALA A 354 0.35 5.69 -25.07
C ALA A 354 1.66 4.99 -25.42
N LYS A 355 1.61 4.12 -26.43
CA LYS A 355 2.75 3.36 -26.93
C LYS A 355 3.94 4.27 -27.21
N GLY A 356 5.15 3.86 -26.80
CA GLY A 356 6.38 4.62 -27.00
C GLY A 356 6.55 5.85 -26.09
N THR A 357 5.65 6.08 -25.14
CA THR A 357 5.77 7.18 -24.18
C THR A 357 6.26 6.72 -22.81
N PRO A 358 7.06 7.54 -22.09
CA PRO A 358 7.49 7.26 -20.72
C PRO A 358 6.31 7.02 -19.76
N ARG A 359 5.24 7.82 -19.92
CA ARG A 359 4.01 7.74 -19.14
C ARG A 359 3.28 6.41 -19.32
N GLY A 360 3.32 5.82 -20.51
CA GLY A 360 2.75 4.50 -20.76
C GLY A 360 3.47 3.39 -20.00
N LEU A 361 4.80 3.47 -19.92
CA LEU A 361 5.63 2.52 -19.19
C LEU A 361 5.51 2.70 -17.67
N GLU A 362 5.46 3.94 -17.20
CA GLU A 362 5.19 4.28 -15.80
C GLU A 362 3.83 3.73 -15.33
N ASN A 363 2.78 3.85 -16.16
CA ASN A 363 1.47 3.26 -15.86
C ASN A 363 1.49 1.72 -15.83
N ALA A 364 2.33 1.09 -16.67
CA ALA A 364 2.55 -0.36 -16.65
C ALA A 364 3.36 -0.82 -15.42
N HIS A 365 4.12 0.09 -14.81
CA HIS A 365 4.88 -0.14 -13.58
C HIS A 365 4.04 0.09 -12.31
N LEU A 366 3.48 1.29 -12.11
CA LEU A 366 2.94 1.74 -10.82
C LEU A 366 1.65 1.04 -10.41
N SER A 367 0.72 0.84 -11.34
CA SER A 367 -0.60 0.25 -11.02
C SER A 367 -0.52 -1.25 -10.70
N PRO A 368 0.21 -2.09 -11.45
CA PRO A 368 0.47 -3.47 -11.02
C PRO A 368 1.33 -3.53 -9.76
N GLY A 369 2.28 -2.59 -9.60
CA GLY A 369 3.21 -2.57 -8.47
C GLY A 369 2.51 -2.37 -7.13
N SER A 370 1.68 -1.33 -7.03
CA SER A 370 0.85 -1.08 -5.84
C SER A 370 -0.02 -2.29 -5.49
N TRP A 371 -0.67 -2.90 -6.48
CA TRP A 371 -1.54 -4.05 -6.24
C TRP A 371 -0.77 -5.32 -5.84
N ALA A 372 0.43 -5.54 -6.35
CA ALA A 372 1.28 -6.65 -5.93
C ALA A 372 1.70 -6.53 -4.45
N HIS A 373 1.96 -5.32 -3.96
CA HIS A 373 2.25 -5.09 -2.54
C HIS A 373 1.02 -5.35 -1.65
N VAL A 374 -0.17 -4.90 -2.08
CA VAL A 374 -1.44 -5.23 -1.40
C VAL A 374 -1.65 -6.75 -1.35
N ALA A 375 -1.45 -7.43 -2.47
CA ALA A 375 -1.57 -8.88 -2.57
C ALA A 375 -0.62 -9.59 -1.59
N ALA A 376 0.64 -9.17 -1.51
CA ALA A 376 1.61 -9.69 -0.56
C ALA A 376 1.13 -9.49 0.89
N LEU A 377 0.65 -8.29 1.23
CA LEU A 377 0.16 -7.97 2.56
C LEU A 377 -1.10 -8.78 2.94
N TRP A 378 -2.01 -9.03 1.99
CA TRP A 378 -3.14 -9.93 2.21
C TRP A 378 -2.69 -11.36 2.46
N ILE A 379 -1.75 -11.89 1.67
CA ILE A 379 -1.24 -13.25 1.87
C ILE A 379 -0.54 -13.39 3.23
N ILE A 380 0.26 -12.39 3.63
CA ILE A 380 0.87 -12.31 4.97
C ILE A 380 -0.22 -12.32 6.04
N THR A 381 -1.24 -11.49 5.90
CA THR A 381 -2.37 -11.41 6.84
C THR A 381 -3.06 -12.76 6.98
N LEU A 382 -3.40 -13.41 5.85
CA LEU A 382 -4.05 -14.72 5.84
C LEU A 382 -3.17 -15.79 6.47
N ALA A 383 -1.86 -15.77 6.21
CA ALA A 383 -0.92 -16.70 6.82
C ALA A 383 -0.86 -16.56 8.34
N LEU A 384 -0.93 -15.33 8.86
CA LEU A 384 -0.89 -15.05 10.31
C LEU A 384 -2.12 -15.59 11.06
N VAL A 385 -3.29 -15.58 10.43
CA VAL A 385 -4.56 -15.97 11.08
C VAL A 385 -5.16 -17.25 10.53
N ALA A 386 -4.45 -17.95 9.64
CA ALA A 386 -4.96 -19.07 8.86
C ALA A 386 -5.67 -20.13 9.72
N THR A 387 -5.00 -20.59 10.78
CA THR A 387 -5.52 -21.61 11.69
C THR A 387 -6.78 -21.14 12.40
N THR A 388 -6.71 -20.00 13.07
CA THR A 388 -7.82 -19.47 13.87
C THR A 388 -9.05 -19.17 13.00
N VAL A 389 -8.85 -18.61 11.82
CA VAL A 389 -9.93 -18.22 10.93
C VAL A 389 -10.51 -19.42 10.18
N PHE A 390 -9.69 -20.14 9.42
CA PHE A 390 -10.18 -21.14 8.47
C PHE A 390 -10.37 -22.52 9.10
N ASN A 391 -9.57 -22.89 10.11
CA ASN A 391 -9.67 -24.22 10.71
C ASN A 391 -10.59 -24.21 11.93
N GLU A 392 -10.42 -23.25 12.84
CA GLU A 392 -11.15 -23.23 14.11
C GLU A 392 -12.53 -22.58 13.98
N LYS A 393 -12.58 -21.32 13.50
CA LYS A 393 -13.83 -20.55 13.45
C LYS A 393 -14.74 -20.94 12.29
N LEU A 394 -14.21 -20.99 11.06
CA LEU A 394 -15.01 -21.26 9.87
C LEU A 394 -15.10 -22.73 9.50
N ARG A 395 -14.10 -23.54 9.88
CA ARG A 395 -13.97 -24.97 9.53
C ARG A 395 -14.06 -25.20 8.00
N LYS A 396 -13.40 -24.33 7.22
CA LYS A 396 -13.34 -24.33 5.76
C LYS A 396 -11.91 -24.06 5.26
N PRO A 397 -10.96 -25.00 5.45
CA PRO A 397 -9.56 -24.83 5.04
C PRO A 397 -9.39 -24.59 3.52
N GLY A 398 -10.29 -25.13 2.69
CA GLY A 398 -10.27 -24.93 1.23
C GLY A 398 -10.40 -23.47 0.79
N LEU A 399 -11.05 -22.61 1.60
CA LEU A 399 -11.17 -21.18 1.28
C LEU A 399 -9.81 -20.47 1.31
N LEU A 400 -8.89 -20.89 2.18
CA LEU A 400 -7.55 -20.33 2.22
C LEU A 400 -6.81 -20.59 0.89
N TYR A 401 -6.89 -21.81 0.36
CA TYR A 401 -6.25 -22.17 -0.92
C TYR A 401 -6.82 -21.35 -2.09
N MET A 402 -8.14 -21.13 -2.12
CA MET A 402 -8.76 -20.27 -3.11
C MET A 402 -8.14 -18.85 -3.08
N PHE A 403 -7.98 -18.26 -1.90
CA PHE A 403 -7.35 -16.94 -1.76
C PHE A 403 -5.87 -16.94 -2.15
N LEU A 404 -5.11 -17.97 -1.73
CA LEU A 404 -3.68 -18.09 -2.06
C LEU A 404 -3.44 -18.23 -3.57
N VAL A 405 -4.42 -18.71 -4.35
CA VAL A 405 -4.35 -18.77 -5.81
C VAL A 405 -4.86 -17.48 -6.46
N THR A 406 -6.01 -16.96 -6.02
CA THR A 406 -6.69 -15.84 -6.69
C THR A 406 -6.07 -14.49 -6.40
N ILE A 407 -5.49 -14.28 -5.21
CA ILE A 407 -4.85 -13.01 -4.82
C ILE A 407 -3.64 -12.69 -5.71
N PRO A 408 -2.66 -13.59 -5.91
CA PRO A 408 -1.51 -13.32 -6.78
C PRO A 408 -1.87 -13.20 -8.28
N LEU A 409 -2.95 -13.82 -8.75
CA LEU A 409 -3.35 -13.75 -10.16
C LEU A 409 -3.87 -12.37 -10.57
N ALA A 410 -4.58 -11.67 -9.66
CA ALA A 410 -5.12 -10.34 -9.94
C ALA A 410 -4.05 -9.30 -10.36
N PRO A 411 -2.90 -9.13 -9.66
CA PRO A 411 -1.81 -8.27 -10.13
C PRO A 411 -1.19 -8.76 -11.42
N THR A 412 -1.05 -10.08 -11.63
CA THR A 412 -0.47 -10.63 -12.85
C THR A 412 -1.28 -10.29 -14.08
N PHE A 413 -2.58 -10.50 -14.05
CA PHE A 413 -3.45 -10.16 -15.18
C PHE A 413 -3.49 -8.64 -15.43
N ASN A 414 -3.39 -7.83 -14.37
CA ASN A 414 -3.26 -6.38 -14.51
C ASN A 414 -1.93 -6.00 -15.18
N MET A 415 -0.82 -6.59 -14.72
CA MET A 415 0.50 -6.42 -15.30
C MET A 415 0.50 -6.83 -16.77
N LEU A 416 0.14 -8.07 -17.06
CA LEU A 416 0.10 -8.63 -18.41
C LEU A 416 -0.73 -7.76 -19.35
N GLY A 417 -1.93 -7.37 -18.93
CA GLY A 417 -2.79 -6.52 -19.74
C GLY A 417 -2.19 -5.15 -20.06
N ARG A 418 -1.49 -4.53 -19.10
CA ARG A 418 -0.80 -3.24 -19.30
C ARG A 418 0.46 -3.35 -20.15
N PHE A 419 1.27 -4.39 -19.96
CA PHE A 419 2.45 -4.63 -20.78
C PHE A 419 2.08 -4.99 -22.22
N LEU A 420 1.07 -5.85 -22.43
CA LEU A 420 0.57 -6.17 -23.77
C LEU A 420 -0.02 -4.95 -24.47
N ALA A 421 -0.67 -4.04 -23.74
CA ALA A 421 -1.14 -2.77 -24.30
C ALA A 421 0.01 -1.85 -24.74
N TRP A 422 1.22 -2.03 -24.19
CA TRP A 422 2.41 -1.25 -24.52
C TRP A 422 3.36 -1.94 -25.53
N TRP A 423 3.19 -3.24 -25.80
CA TRP A 423 4.11 -4.04 -26.62
C TRP A 423 4.23 -3.54 -28.08
N PRO A 424 5.45 -3.29 -28.60
CA PRO A 424 5.62 -2.63 -29.90
C PRO A 424 5.11 -3.41 -31.12
N ALA A 425 5.12 -4.74 -31.07
CA ALA A 425 4.68 -5.57 -32.19
C ALA A 425 3.16 -5.84 -32.21
N LEU A 426 2.42 -5.39 -31.19
CA LEU A 426 0.98 -5.60 -31.09
C LEU A 426 0.20 -4.33 -31.51
N PRO A 427 -1.00 -4.49 -32.11
CA PRO A 427 -1.92 -3.37 -32.34
C PRO A 427 -2.20 -2.62 -31.03
N ALA A 428 -2.31 -1.29 -31.09
CA ALA A 428 -2.67 -0.50 -29.92
C ALA A 428 -4.03 -0.97 -29.38
N GLY A 429 -4.11 -1.28 -28.08
CA GLY A 429 -5.31 -1.87 -27.49
C GLY A 429 -5.55 -3.34 -27.89
N ALA A 430 -4.49 -4.10 -28.16
CA ALA A 430 -4.56 -5.51 -28.54
C ALA A 430 -5.64 -6.27 -27.73
N PRO A 431 -6.60 -6.95 -28.40
CA PRO A 431 -7.75 -7.57 -27.73
C PRO A 431 -7.38 -8.49 -26.57
N GLY A 432 -6.24 -9.21 -26.66
CA GLY A 432 -5.74 -10.06 -25.57
C GLY A 432 -5.20 -9.30 -24.35
N GLY A 433 -4.60 -8.11 -24.54
CA GLY A 433 -4.12 -7.26 -23.45
C GLY A 433 -5.27 -6.57 -22.70
N ILE A 434 -6.26 -6.08 -23.45
CA ILE A 434 -7.53 -5.61 -22.89
C ILE A 434 -8.26 -6.78 -22.21
N GLY A 435 -8.26 -7.96 -22.84
CA GLY A 435 -8.67 -9.27 -22.33
C GLY A 435 -8.21 -9.53 -20.89
N ALA A 436 -6.90 -9.66 -20.72
CA ALA A 436 -6.26 -9.91 -19.43
C ALA A 436 -6.56 -8.81 -18.40
N LEU A 437 -6.54 -7.54 -18.78
CA LEU A 437 -6.79 -6.44 -17.83
C LEU A 437 -8.26 -6.39 -17.37
N TRP A 438 -9.20 -6.43 -18.31
CA TRP A 438 -10.61 -6.11 -18.10
C TRP A 438 -11.46 -7.31 -17.74
N TYR A 439 -11.18 -8.47 -18.32
CA TYR A 439 -12.00 -9.66 -18.14
C TYR A 439 -11.43 -10.64 -17.12
N ALA A 440 -10.15 -10.49 -16.74
CA ALA A 440 -9.53 -11.30 -15.69
C ALA A 440 -9.05 -10.46 -14.50
N GLY A 441 -8.17 -9.48 -14.74
CA GLY A 441 -7.54 -8.69 -13.68
C GLY A 441 -8.52 -7.96 -12.78
N HIS A 442 -9.34 -7.05 -13.32
CA HIS A 442 -10.31 -6.28 -12.52
C HIS A 442 -11.39 -7.16 -11.85
N PRO A 443 -12.00 -8.15 -12.54
CA PRO A 443 -12.92 -9.07 -11.91
C PRO A 443 -12.30 -9.84 -10.74
N LEU A 444 -11.07 -10.35 -10.87
CA LEU A 444 -10.39 -11.04 -9.78
C LEU A 444 -10.07 -10.09 -8.62
N LYS A 445 -9.72 -8.82 -8.88
CA LYS A 445 -9.60 -7.82 -7.80
C LYS A 445 -10.91 -7.67 -7.04
N GLY A 446 -12.01 -7.44 -7.76
CA GLY A 446 -13.35 -7.30 -7.17
C GLY A 446 -13.76 -8.54 -6.37
N PHE A 447 -13.56 -9.74 -6.94
CA PHE A 447 -13.81 -11.01 -6.28
C PHE A 447 -13.06 -11.13 -4.96
N ASN A 448 -11.74 -10.84 -4.96
CA ASN A 448 -10.92 -10.92 -3.75
C ASN A 448 -11.37 -9.91 -2.68
N ILE A 449 -11.62 -8.65 -3.07
CA ILE A 449 -12.09 -7.59 -2.15
C ILE A 449 -13.41 -8.01 -1.49
N ILE A 450 -14.40 -8.40 -2.30
CA ILE A 450 -15.74 -8.76 -1.81
C ILE A 450 -15.68 -10.01 -0.95
N SER A 451 -14.95 -11.04 -1.38
CA SER A 451 -14.84 -12.30 -0.63
C SER A 451 -14.13 -12.12 0.71
N LEU A 452 -13.06 -11.33 0.75
CA LEU A 452 -12.38 -10.99 2.01
C LEU A 452 -13.25 -10.09 2.90
N LEU A 453 -14.08 -9.22 2.33
CA LEU A 453 -15.02 -8.40 3.09
C LEU A 453 -16.10 -9.25 3.75
N VAL A 454 -16.72 -10.16 2.99
CA VAL A 454 -17.68 -11.14 3.52
C VAL A 454 -17.04 -11.98 4.62
N LEU A 455 -15.80 -12.44 4.42
CA LEU A 455 -15.03 -13.14 5.43
C LEU A 455 -14.86 -12.31 6.72
N GLY A 456 -14.44 -11.05 6.59
CA GLY A 456 -14.26 -10.14 7.73
C GLY A 456 -15.56 -9.90 8.50
N LEU A 457 -16.67 -9.67 7.79
CA LEU A 457 -18.00 -9.50 8.40
C LEU A 457 -18.49 -10.77 9.08
N ALA A 458 -18.30 -11.94 8.46
CA ALA A 458 -18.63 -13.23 9.06
C ALA A 458 -17.83 -13.48 10.34
N LEU A 459 -16.54 -13.13 10.36
CA LEU A 459 -15.71 -13.20 11.56
C LEU A 459 -16.23 -12.30 12.68
N LEU A 460 -16.59 -11.05 12.38
CA LEU A 460 -17.19 -10.15 13.37
C LEU A 460 -18.48 -10.72 13.96
N TYR A 461 -19.34 -11.28 13.10
CA TYR A 461 -20.58 -11.93 13.53
C TYR A 461 -20.33 -13.14 14.44
N LEU A 462 -19.41 -14.04 14.05
CA LEU A 462 -19.06 -15.21 14.84
C LEU A 462 -18.46 -14.82 16.19
N MET A 463 -17.51 -13.88 16.22
CA MET A 463 -16.90 -13.38 17.46
C MET A 463 -17.91 -12.70 18.38
N ARG A 464 -18.94 -12.05 17.81
CA ARG A 464 -20.05 -11.51 18.60
C ARG A 464 -20.90 -12.63 19.23
N LYS A 465 -21.18 -13.71 18.50
CA LYS A 465 -22.06 -14.81 18.92
C LYS A 465 -21.40 -15.74 19.95
N THR A 466 -20.09 -15.96 19.91
CA THR A 466 -19.41 -16.85 20.87
C THR A 466 -19.58 -16.39 22.32
N GLU A 467 -19.80 -15.10 22.58
CA GLU A 467 -20.08 -14.58 23.93
C GLU A 467 -21.54 -14.73 24.38
N SER A 468 -22.51 -14.82 23.46
CA SER A 468 -23.93 -14.94 23.85
C SER A 468 -24.30 -16.32 24.35
N TYR A 469 -23.42 -17.31 24.19
CA TYR A 469 -23.56 -18.68 24.71
C TYR A 469 -22.67 -18.95 25.93
N ALA A 470 -21.81 -18.00 26.30
CA ALA A 470 -20.95 -18.07 27.50
C ALA A 470 -21.48 -17.21 28.66
N ARG A 471 -22.67 -16.62 28.48
CA ARG A 471 -23.54 -16.05 29.50
C ARG A 471 -24.80 -16.88 29.54
#